data_AF-A0A1Z8V4E1-F1
#
_entry.id   AF-A0A1Z8V4E1-F1
#
_cell.length_a   1.000
_cell.length_b   1.000
_cell.length_c   1.000
_cell.angle_alpha   90.00
_cell.angle_beta   90.00
_cell.angle_gamma   90.00
#
_symmetry.space_group_name_H-M   'P 1'
#
loop_
_entity.id
_entity.type
_entity.pdbx_description
1 polymer ?
#
loop_
_entity_poly.entity_id
_entity_poly.type
_entity_poly.pdbx_seq_one_letter_code
_entity_poly.pdbx_strand_id
1 'polypeptide(L)'
;MIELPPDFPHKAPEHYYYDCQDFKRNVVAIWLCNTQSYAYTTDSPIRTIWGFVKFKRTKRSTTHTYHAPINSNKIGKEVCISDTRPYTAMQILKPFRPSILNFLN
;
A
#
# COMPACT_ATOMS: atom_id res chain seq x y z
N MET A 1 -1.38 -6.57 18.23
CA MET A 1 -0.58 -6.26 17.03
C MET A 1 -1.37 -6.79 15.85
N ILE A 2 -1.62 -5.96 14.83
CA ILE A 2 -2.28 -6.44 13.61
C ILE A 2 -1.19 -7.07 12.76
N GLU A 3 -1.43 -8.28 12.28
CA GLU A 3 -0.48 -8.98 11.43
C GLU A 3 -0.82 -8.74 9.96
N LEU A 4 0.18 -8.88 9.10
CA LEU A 4 -0.03 -8.91 7.65
C LEU A 4 -0.96 -10.08 7.29
N PRO A 5 -1.81 -9.94 6.26
CA PRO A 5 -2.53 -11.07 5.73
C PRO A 5 -1.57 -12.21 5.33
N PRO A 6 -1.90 -13.49 5.59
CA PRO A 6 -1.01 -14.62 5.31
C PRO A 6 -0.62 -14.79 3.83
N ASP A 7 -1.43 -14.26 2.92
CA ASP A 7 -1.26 -14.27 1.47
C ASP A 7 -0.51 -13.04 0.94
N PHE A 8 0.00 -12.17 1.82
CA PHE A 8 0.82 -11.03 1.42
C PHE A 8 2.18 -11.51 0.86
N PRO A 9 2.47 -11.29 -0.43
CA PRO A 9 3.57 -12.00 -1.10
C PRO A 9 4.92 -11.29 -0.96
N HIS A 10 4.96 -10.07 -0.44
CA HIS A 10 6.16 -9.24 -0.49
C HIS A 10 7.02 -9.43 0.75
N LYS A 11 8.32 -9.64 0.51
CA LYS A 11 9.35 -9.41 1.53
C LYS A 11 9.61 -7.91 1.65
N ALA A 12 9.86 -7.43 2.86
CA ALA A 12 10.25 -6.04 3.05
C ALA A 12 11.61 -5.78 2.36
N PRO A 13 11.81 -4.62 1.73
CA PRO A 13 13.12 -4.23 1.20
C PRO A 13 14.19 -4.08 2.30
N GLU A 14 15.45 -3.95 1.89
CA GLU A 14 16.56 -3.75 2.82
C GLU A 14 16.38 -2.50 3.67
N HIS A 15 16.60 -2.62 4.98
CA HIS A 15 16.35 -1.57 5.98
C HIS A 15 14.89 -1.15 6.15
N TYR A 16 13.95 -1.96 5.69
CA TYR A 16 12.53 -1.75 5.92
C TYR A 16 11.88 -2.92 6.64
N TYR A 17 10.76 -2.63 7.29
CA TYR A 17 9.80 -3.63 7.74
C TYR A 17 8.37 -3.12 7.51
N TYR A 18 7.41 -4.04 7.47
CA TYR A 18 5.99 -3.67 7.40
C TYR A 18 5.38 -3.57 8.80
N ASP A 19 4.57 -2.55 9.02
CA ASP A 19 3.77 -2.37 10.23
C ASP A 19 2.28 -2.23 9.85
N CYS A 20 1.39 -2.88 10.60
CA CYS A 20 -0.05 -2.86 10.31
C CYS A 20 -0.82 -2.14 11.41
N GLN A 21 -1.65 -1.19 11.02
CA GLN A 21 -2.43 -0.36 11.95
C GLN A 21 -3.89 -0.26 11.51
N ASP A 22 -4.79 -0.14 12.49
CA ASP A 22 -6.19 0.16 12.22
C ASP A 22 -6.30 1.53 11.54
N PHE A 23 -6.95 1.57 10.36
CA PHE A 23 -7.24 2.82 9.67
C PHE A 23 -8.68 3.26 9.91
N LYS A 24 -9.62 2.33 9.76
CA LYS A 24 -11.04 2.48 10.13
C LYS A 24 -11.67 1.10 10.23
N ARG A 25 -12.96 1.04 10.56
CA ARG A 25 -13.70 -0.23 10.63
C ARG A 25 -13.47 -1.10 9.39
N ASN A 26 -12.98 -2.32 9.62
CA ASN A 26 -12.67 -3.34 8.61
C ASN A 26 -11.56 -2.94 7.61
N VAL A 27 -10.74 -1.92 7.91
CA VAL A 27 -9.64 -1.50 7.06
C VAL A 27 -8.37 -1.34 7.87
N VAL A 28 -7.32 -2.01 7.42
CA VAL A 28 -5.97 -1.93 7.97
C VAL A 28 -5.08 -1.15 7.00
N ALA A 29 -4.29 -0.23 7.52
CA ALA A 29 -3.19 0.40 6.79
C ALA A 29 -1.93 -0.45 6.96
N ILE A 30 -1.26 -0.74 5.83
CA ILE A 30 0.08 -1.34 5.82
C ILE A 30 1.08 -0.20 5.61
N TRP A 31 1.91 0.03 6.62
CA TRP A 31 3.01 0.97 6.60
C TRP A 31 4.30 0.26 6.24
N LEU A 32 5.16 0.96 5.51
CA LEU A 32 6.54 0.59 5.23
C LEU A 32 7.44 1.51 6.06
N CYS A 33 8.10 0.93 7.06
CA CYS A 33 8.89 1.63 8.07
C CYS A 33 10.38 1.48 7.75
N ASN A 34 11.05 2.60 7.48
CA ASN A 34 12.50 2.66 7.28
C ASN A 34 13.22 2.69 8.63
N THR A 35 14.18 1.79 8.83
CA THR A 35 15.02 1.72 10.04
C THR A 35 16.23 2.65 10.00
N GLN A 36 16.51 3.29 8.86
CA GLN A 36 17.60 4.24 8.72
C GLN A 36 17.26 5.60 9.34
N SER A 37 18.30 6.29 9.83
CA SER A 37 18.20 7.64 10.39
C SER A 37 18.32 8.70 9.29
N TYR A 38 17.57 9.79 9.45
CA TYR A 38 17.59 10.93 8.53
C TYR A 38 18.14 12.15 9.26
N ALA A 39 19.07 12.89 8.64
CA ALA A 39 19.75 14.00 9.31
C ALA A 39 18.82 15.19 9.66
N TYR A 40 17.66 15.30 8.98
CA TYR A 40 16.74 16.42 9.11
C TYR A 40 15.56 16.16 10.06
N THR A 41 15.47 14.99 10.69
CA THR A 41 14.38 14.66 11.63
C THR A 41 14.85 13.70 12.71
N THR A 42 14.27 13.84 13.90
CA THR A 42 14.43 12.88 15.00
C THR A 42 13.41 11.75 14.94
N ASP A 43 12.44 11.81 14.02
CA ASP A 43 11.43 10.77 13.86
C ASP A 43 12.11 9.47 13.40
N SER A 44 11.88 8.41 14.16
CA SER A 44 12.36 7.08 13.83
C SER A 44 11.42 6.03 14.40
N PRO A 45 10.99 5.03 13.59
CA PRO A 45 11.27 4.88 12.17
C PRO A 45 10.47 5.86 11.30
N ILE A 46 11.03 6.23 10.15
CA ILE A 46 10.28 6.99 9.14
C ILE A 46 9.31 6.04 8.44
N ARG A 47 8.04 6.46 8.34
CA ARG A 47 6.97 5.61 7.81
C ARG A 47 6.43 6.18 6.51
N THR A 48 6.20 5.29 5.56
CA THR A 48 5.51 5.58 4.30
C THR A 48 4.35 4.60 4.16
N ILE A 49 3.27 5.00 3.51
CA ILE A 49 2.11 4.11 3.32
C ILE A 49 2.40 3.16 2.15
N TRP A 50 2.35 1.85 2.40
CA TRP A 50 2.41 0.86 1.33
C TRP A 50 1.03 0.77 0.64
N GLY A 51 -0.04 0.62 1.42
CA GLY A 51 -1.40 0.50 0.93
C GLY A 51 -2.39 0.11 2.03
N PHE A 52 -3.58 -0.33 1.63
CA PHE A 52 -4.66 -0.68 2.56
C PHE A 52 -5.22 -2.06 2.28
N VAL A 53 -5.68 -2.74 3.33
CA VAL A 53 -6.38 -4.01 3.25
C VAL A 53 -7.79 -3.82 3.78
N LYS A 54 -8.80 -4.13 2.96
CA LYS A 54 -10.21 -4.13 3.39
C LYS A 54 -10.64 -5.56 3.69
N PHE A 55 -11.03 -5.83 4.92
CA PHE A 55 -11.52 -7.13 5.35
C PHE A 55 -13.04 -7.21 5.19
N LYS A 56 -13.52 -8.36 4.74
CA LYS A 56 -14.92 -8.73 4.73
C LYS A 56 -15.09 -10.02 5.51
N ARG A 57 -15.70 -9.91 6.69
CA ARG A 57 -16.01 -11.05 7.55
C ARG A 57 -17.42 -11.53 7.27
N THR A 58 -17.57 -12.83 7.06
CA THR A 58 -18.84 -13.55 6.96
C THR A 58 -18.94 -14.59 8.07
N LYS A 59 -20.08 -15.27 8.20
CA LYS A 59 -20.24 -16.38 9.16
C LYS A 59 -19.30 -17.56 8.86
N ARG A 60 -18.86 -17.72 7.61
CA ARG A 60 -18.11 -18.90 7.14
C ARG A 60 -16.63 -18.63 6.90
N SER A 61 -16.27 -17.39 6.56
CA SER A 61 -14.90 -17.03 6.20
C SER A 61 -14.63 -15.55 6.41
N THR A 62 -13.34 -15.21 6.53
CA THR A 62 -12.84 -13.85 6.40
C THR A 62 -12.08 -13.77 5.09
N THR A 63 -12.37 -12.74 4.30
CA THR A 63 -11.73 -12.45 3.01
C THR A 63 -11.22 -11.03 3.03
N HIS A 64 -10.29 -10.69 2.14
CA HIS A 64 -9.79 -9.32 2.02
C HIS A 64 -9.44 -8.94 0.59
N THR A 65 -9.29 -7.63 0.38
CA THR A 65 -8.85 -7.04 -0.89
C THR A 65 -7.80 -5.96 -0.58
N TYR A 66 -6.84 -5.81 -1.50
CA TYR A 66 -5.79 -4.79 -1.40
C TYR A 66 -6.16 -3.55 -2.19
N HIS A 67 -5.85 -2.37 -1.65
CA HIS A 67 -6.17 -1.09 -2.25
C HIS A 67 -4.93 -0.21 -2.29
N ALA A 68 -4.67 0.39 -3.45
CA ALA A 68 -3.62 1.40 -3.60
C ALA A 68 -3.93 2.63 -2.73
N PRO A 69 -2.93 3.27 -2.12
CA PRO A 69 -3.14 4.53 -1.41
C PRO A 69 -3.29 5.69 -2.40
N ILE A 70 -4.19 6.64 -2.10
CA ILE A 70 -4.08 8.00 -2.68
C ILE A 70 -3.10 8.81 -1.82
N ASN A 71 -3.22 8.69 -0.50
CA ASN A 71 -2.26 9.12 0.51
C ASN A 71 -2.50 8.33 1.80
N SER A 72 -1.76 8.62 2.87
CA SER A 72 -1.91 7.95 4.17
C SER A 72 -3.29 8.09 4.81
N ASN A 73 -4.05 9.13 4.44
CA ASN A 73 -5.37 9.43 4.97
C ASN A 73 -6.51 9.06 4.01
N LYS A 74 -6.20 8.53 2.82
CA LYS A 74 -7.21 8.28 1.77
C LYS A 74 -6.89 7.03 0.97
N ILE A 75 -7.83 6.08 1.05
CA ILE A 75 -7.79 4.81 0.31
C ILE A 75 -8.15 5.07 -1.16
N GLY A 76 -7.38 4.49 -2.08
CA GLY A 76 -7.62 4.51 -3.51
C GLY A 76 -8.39 3.28 -4.02
N LYS A 77 -8.07 2.88 -5.26
CA LYS A 77 -8.72 1.78 -5.97
C LYS A 77 -8.21 0.42 -5.48
N GLU A 78 -9.05 -0.59 -5.62
CA GLU A 78 -8.65 -1.99 -5.47
C GLU A 78 -7.58 -2.35 -6.50
N VAL A 79 -6.62 -3.19 -6.10
CA VAL A 79 -5.51 -3.65 -6.95
C VAL A 79 -5.34 -5.16 -6.83
N CYS A 80 -4.86 -5.78 -7.91
CA CYS A 80 -4.38 -7.15 -7.84
C CYS A 80 -3.04 -7.18 -7.08
N ILE A 81 -2.92 -8.02 -6.06
CA ILE A 81 -1.70 -8.09 -5.24
C ILE A 81 -0.47 -8.50 -6.05
N SER A 82 -0.65 -9.28 -7.13
CA SER A 82 0.43 -9.64 -8.07
C SER A 82 1.05 -8.45 -8.79
N ASP A 83 0.30 -7.35 -8.92
CA ASP A 83 0.70 -6.18 -9.69
C ASP A 83 1.26 -5.07 -8.77
N THR A 84 1.51 -5.41 -7.50
CA THR A 84 2.08 -4.50 -6.50
C THR A 84 3.57 -4.80 -6.29
N ARG A 85 4.25 -3.92 -5.57
CA ARG A 85 5.70 -4.03 -5.31
C ARG A 85 5.98 -4.01 -3.81
N PRO A 86 7.16 -4.45 -3.36
CA PRO A 86 7.56 -4.36 -1.96
C PRO A 86 7.43 -2.95 -1.37
N TYR A 87 7.67 -1.92 -2.17
CA TYR A 87 7.61 -0.53 -1.68
C TYR A 87 6.20 0.08 -1.66
N THR A 88 5.26 -0.42 -2.49
CA THR A 88 3.94 0.22 -2.63
C THR A 88 2.91 -0.68 -3.33
N ALA A 89 1.64 -0.49 -2.97
CA ALA A 89 0.48 -1.01 -3.69
C ALA A 89 0.08 -0.17 -4.93
N MET A 90 0.72 0.99 -5.13
CA MET A 90 0.46 1.84 -6.29
C MET A 90 0.90 1.16 -7.59
N GLN A 91 0.03 1.25 -8.60
CA GLN A 91 0.27 0.70 -9.93
C GLN A 91 1.16 1.64 -10.76
N ILE A 92 2.03 1.07 -11.59
CA ILE A 92 2.84 1.85 -12.53
C ILE A 92 1.92 2.49 -13.56
N LEU A 93 1.98 3.82 -13.66
CA LEU A 93 1.23 4.55 -14.68
C LEU A 93 1.75 4.15 -16.06
N LYS A 94 0.82 3.89 -16.99
CA LYS A 94 1.20 3.78 -18.40
C LYS A 94 1.80 5.13 -18.83
N PRO A 95 2.93 5.13 -19.55
CA PRO A 95 3.50 6.38 -20.06
C PRO A 95 2.42 7.09 -20.88
N PHE A 96 2.22 8.38 -20.60
CA PHE A 96 1.32 9.21 -21.38
C PHE A 96 1.89 9.30 -22.79
N ARG A 97 1.36 8.50 -23.72
CA ARG A 97 1.63 8.64 -25.15
C ARG A 97 0.50 9.50 -25.71
N PRO A 98 0.67 10.82 -25.88
CA PRO A 98 -0.27 11.55 -26.70
C PRO A 98 -0.14 10.99 -28.12
N SER A 99 -1.20 10.36 -28.64
CA SER A 99 -1.27 10.09 -30.07
C SER A 99 -1.40 11.43 -30.80
N ILE A 100 -0.82 11.55 -32.00
CA ILE A 100 -0.94 12.76 -32.83
C ILE A 100 -2.41 13.17 -33.03
N LEU A 101 -3.32 12.20 -33.00
CA LEU A 101 -4.78 12.38 -33.04
C LEU A 101 -5.34 13.27 -31.91
N ASN A 102 -4.70 13.34 -30.74
CA ASN A 102 -5.16 14.18 -29.63
C ASN A 102 -4.89 15.68 -29.84
N PHE A 103 -4.11 16.06 -30.85
CA PHE A 103 -3.76 17.44 -31.18
C PHE A 103 -4.51 17.99 -32.40
N LEU A 104 -5.39 17.18 -33.00
CA LEU A 104 -6.13 17.53 -34.22
C LEU A 104 -7.60 17.92 -33.98
N ASN A 105 -8.01 18.13 -32.71
CA ASN A 105 -9.36 18.57 -32.35
C ASN A 105 -9.33 19.94 -31.67
#